data_AF-A0A2C6A2L2-F1
#
_entry.id   AF-A0A2C6A2L2-F1
#
_cell.length_a   1.000
_cell.length_b   1.000
_cell.length_c   1.000
_cell.angle_alpha   90.00
_cell.angle_beta   90.00
_cell.angle_gamma   90.00
#
_symmetry.space_group_name_H-M   'P 1'
#
loop_
_entity.id
_entity.type
_entity.pdbx_description
1 polymer ?
#
loop_
_entity_poly.entity_id
_entity_poly.type
_entity_poly.pdbx_seq_one_letter_code
_entity_poly.pdbx_strand_id
1 'polypeptide(L)'
;MMREQGMAEDGTNRPTNKFWSLLGGVSGGALGFIVANVPGMVAGAVAGNRLGAVRDARGKSVYSVFQELPQDDRARLLSQLAVRVFSHAVGV
;
A
#
# COMPACT_ATOMS: atom_id res chain seq x y z
N MET A 1 -22.03 7.59 5.36
CA MET A 1 -20.99 8.46 4.77
C MET A 1 -20.16 7.72 3.72
N MET A 2 -19.51 6.58 4.05
CA MET A 2 -18.70 5.77 3.10
C MET A 2 -19.52 5.14 1.97
N ARG A 3 -20.72 4.63 2.30
CA ARG A 3 -21.64 3.98 1.36
C ARG A 3 -22.26 4.99 0.38
N GLU A 4 -22.61 6.19 0.86
CA GLU A 4 -23.16 7.29 0.07
C GLU A 4 -22.15 7.87 -0.94
N GLN A 5 -20.85 7.72 -0.69
CA GLN A 5 -19.80 8.17 -1.60
C GLN A 5 -19.32 7.06 -2.58
N GLY A 6 -19.98 5.89 -2.58
CA GLY A 6 -19.58 4.76 -3.44
C GLY A 6 -18.21 4.16 -3.07
N MET A 7 -17.82 4.29 -1.80
CA MET A 7 -16.50 3.93 -1.26
C MET A 7 -16.56 2.67 -0.38
N ALA A 8 -17.68 1.95 -0.42
CA ALA A 8 -17.91 0.68 0.29
C ALA A 8 -18.48 -0.37 -0.67
N GLU A 9 -18.08 -1.64 -0.52
CA GLU A 9 -18.58 -2.76 -1.32
C GLU A 9 -20.09 -2.97 -1.13
N ASP A 10 -20.81 -3.35 -2.18
CA ASP A 10 -22.25 -3.58 -2.12
C ASP A 10 -22.59 -4.66 -1.08
N GLY A 11 -23.46 -4.32 -0.13
CA GLY A 11 -23.89 -5.21 0.94
C GLY A 11 -22.93 -5.39 2.12
N THR A 12 -21.74 -4.77 2.11
CA THR A 12 -20.80 -4.82 3.25
C THR A 12 -20.27 -3.43 3.65
N ASN A 13 -19.57 -3.33 4.78
CA ASN A 13 -18.90 -2.08 5.22
C ASN A 13 -17.40 -2.08 4.86
N ARG A 14 -16.97 -2.94 3.94
CA ARG A 14 -15.57 -3.04 3.53
C ARG A 14 -15.19 -1.84 2.65
N PRO A 15 -14.09 -1.14 2.97
CA PRO A 15 -13.59 -0.05 2.15
C PRO A 15 -13.18 -0.58 0.78
N THR A 16 -13.51 0.16 -0.29
CA THR A 16 -13.16 -0.19 -1.68
C THR A 16 -11.87 0.47 -2.14
N ASN A 17 -11.48 0.16 -3.38
CA ASN A 17 -10.27 0.67 -4.02
C ASN A 17 -10.20 2.18 -3.97
N LYS A 18 -11.33 2.84 -4.24
CA LYS A 18 -11.45 4.29 -4.23
C LYS A 18 -11.15 4.86 -2.85
N PHE A 19 -11.56 4.18 -1.78
CA PHE A 19 -11.30 4.65 -0.42
C PHE A 19 -9.80 4.65 -0.11
N TRP A 20 -9.13 3.51 -0.32
CA TRP A 20 -7.71 3.39 -0.04
C TRP A 20 -6.85 4.24 -0.98
N SER A 21 -7.25 4.34 -2.25
CA SER A 21 -6.61 5.20 -3.25
C SER A 21 -6.72 6.68 -2.90
N LEU A 22 -7.90 7.15 -2.42
CA LEU A 22 -8.06 8.53 -1.96
C LEU A 22 -7.23 8.79 -0.70
N LEU A 23 -7.31 7.90 0.30
CA LEU A 23 -6.56 8.04 1.54
C LEU A 23 -5.04 8.05 1.30
N GLY A 24 -4.57 7.16 0.43
CA GLY A 24 -3.18 7.10 -0.02
C GLY A 24 -2.77 8.37 -0.74
N GLY A 25 -3.62 8.92 -1.62
CA GLY A 25 -3.32 10.17 -2.33
C GLY A 25 -3.20 11.38 -1.39
N VAL A 26 -4.13 11.52 -0.44
CA VAL A 26 -4.09 12.63 0.53
C VAL A 26 -2.87 12.52 1.44
N SER A 27 -2.63 11.34 2.03
CA SER A 27 -1.50 11.12 2.93
C SER A 27 -0.14 11.23 2.21
N GLY A 28 -0.03 10.64 1.02
CA GLY A 28 1.16 10.74 0.18
C GLY A 28 1.42 12.18 -0.27
N GLY A 29 0.39 12.94 -0.60
CA GLY A 29 0.50 14.36 -0.92
C GLY A 29 0.99 15.19 0.26
N ALA A 30 0.46 14.94 1.46
CA ALA A 30 0.91 15.62 2.68
C ALA A 30 2.39 15.33 2.99
N LEU A 31 2.80 14.06 2.98
CA LEU A 31 4.20 13.67 3.20
C LEU A 31 5.13 14.21 2.11
N GLY A 32 4.70 14.14 0.85
CA GLY A 32 5.43 14.69 -0.27
C GLY A 32 5.62 16.20 -0.15
N PHE A 33 4.60 16.93 0.30
CA PHE A 33 4.70 18.36 0.56
C PHE A 33 5.72 18.69 1.66
N ILE A 34 5.74 17.90 2.74
CA ILE A 34 6.71 18.07 3.83
C ILE A 34 8.15 17.91 3.30
N VAL A 35 8.38 16.93 2.42
CA VAL A 35 9.73 16.60 1.92
C VAL A 35 10.19 17.56 0.82
N ALA A 36 9.31 17.94 -0.11
CA ALA A 36 9.69 18.67 -1.31
C ALA A 36 8.64 19.70 -1.81
N ASN A 37 7.83 20.26 -0.90
CA ASN A 37 6.85 21.32 -1.17
C ASN A 37 5.86 20.93 -2.29
N VAL A 38 5.40 21.86 -3.13
CA VAL A 38 4.41 21.59 -4.18
C VAL A 38 4.82 20.45 -5.14
N PRO A 39 6.06 20.37 -5.66
CA PRO A 39 6.47 19.24 -6.49
C PRO A 39 6.38 17.89 -5.75
N GLY A 40 6.82 17.87 -4.49
CA GLY A 40 6.72 16.69 -3.64
C GLY A 40 5.28 16.29 -3.37
N MET A 41 4.38 17.26 -3.17
CA MET A 41 2.94 17.02 -2.97
C MET A 41 2.33 16.29 -4.17
N VAL A 42 2.61 16.76 -5.39
CA VAL A 42 2.05 16.14 -6.60
C VAL A 42 2.59 14.72 -6.78
N ALA A 43 3.91 14.55 -6.66
CA ALA A 43 4.55 13.24 -6.79
C ALA A 43 4.07 12.27 -5.70
N GLY A 44 4.02 12.74 -4.46
CA GLY A 44 3.57 11.99 -3.30
C GLY A 44 2.09 11.62 -3.38
N ALA A 45 1.23 12.51 -3.88
CA ALA A 45 -0.18 12.22 -4.07
C ALA A 45 -0.40 11.14 -5.13
N VAL A 46 0.33 11.18 -6.25
CA VAL A 46 0.22 10.15 -7.29
C VAL A 46 0.75 8.81 -6.79
N ALA A 47 1.92 8.80 -6.14
CA ALA A 47 2.51 7.58 -5.59
C ALA A 47 1.62 6.97 -4.50
N GLY A 48 1.14 7.79 -3.57
CA GLY A 48 0.24 7.38 -2.50
C GLY A 48 -1.09 6.87 -3.03
N ASN A 49 -1.66 7.50 -4.06
CA ASN A 49 -2.90 7.06 -4.69
C ASN A 49 -2.78 5.65 -5.29
N ARG A 50 -1.66 5.36 -5.97
CA ARG A 50 -1.37 4.03 -6.51
C ARG A 50 -1.15 2.99 -5.41
N LEU A 51 -0.40 3.33 -4.36
CA LEU A 51 -0.18 2.43 -3.23
C LEU A 51 -1.49 2.09 -2.50
N GLY A 52 -2.39 3.07 -2.35
CA GLY A 52 -3.73 2.87 -1.84
C GLY A 52 -4.57 1.89 -2.67
N ALA A 53 -4.55 2.05 -4.00
CA ALA A 53 -5.25 1.13 -4.90
C ALA A 53 -4.73 -0.32 -4.83
N VAL A 54 -3.42 -0.50 -4.60
CA VAL A 54 -2.79 -1.84 -4.44
C VAL A 54 -3.24 -2.53 -3.16
N ARG A 55 -3.45 -1.78 -2.06
CA ARG A 55 -3.91 -2.33 -0.78
C ARG A 55 -5.27 -2.99 -0.90
N ASP A 56 -6.17 -2.36 -1.66
CA ASP A 56 -7.53 -2.82 -1.81
C ASP A 56 -7.65 -4.07 -2.68
N ALA A 57 -6.93 -4.13 -3.80
CA ALA A 57 -6.96 -5.27 -4.72
C ALA A 57 -6.58 -6.61 -4.08
N ARG A 58 -5.89 -6.57 -2.93
CA ARG A 58 -5.42 -7.78 -2.22
C ARG A 58 -6.33 -8.20 -1.07
N GLY A 59 -7.30 -7.37 -0.65
CA GLY A 59 -8.32 -7.68 0.38
C GLY A 59 -7.80 -8.06 1.79
N LYS A 60 -6.50 -8.26 1.94
CA LYS A 60 -5.78 -8.65 3.15
C LYS A 60 -4.47 -7.88 3.23
N SER A 61 -4.00 -7.66 4.44
CA SER A 61 -2.65 -7.11 4.62
C SER A 61 -1.60 -8.11 4.15
N VAL A 62 -0.49 -7.62 3.58
CA VAL A 62 0.64 -8.50 3.21
C VAL A 62 1.10 -9.30 4.44
N TYR A 63 1.07 -8.67 5.62
CA TYR A 63 1.39 -9.33 6.89
C TYR A 63 0.41 -10.45 7.25
N SER A 64 -0.89 -10.23 7.13
CA SER A 64 -1.89 -11.26 7.42
C SER A 64 -1.77 -12.44 6.45
N VAL A 65 -1.48 -12.18 5.18
CA VAL A 65 -1.19 -13.26 4.21
C VAL A 65 0.09 -14.00 4.60
N PHE A 66 1.14 -13.28 5.02
CA PHE A 66 2.39 -13.89 5.48
C PHE A 66 2.17 -14.78 6.72
N GLN A 67 1.33 -14.36 7.66
CA GLN A 67 1.01 -15.15 8.85
C GLN A 67 0.26 -16.44 8.51
N GLU A 68 -0.56 -16.44 7.46
CA GLU A 68 -1.31 -17.60 6.96
C GLU A 68 -0.42 -18.66 6.26
N LEU A 69 0.84 -18.33 5.93
CA LEU A 69 1.74 -19.27 5.25
C LEU A 69 2.29 -20.36 6.19
N PRO A 70 2.54 -21.58 5.67
CA PRO A 70 3.32 -22.61 6.34
C PRO A 70 4.71 -22.09 6.76
N GLN A 71 5.29 -22.67 7.81
CA GLN A 71 6.57 -22.22 8.37
C GLN A 71 7.71 -22.19 7.33
N ASP A 72 7.80 -23.20 6.48
CA ASP A 72 8.83 -23.31 5.45
C ASP A 72 8.70 -22.21 4.40
N ASP A 73 7.47 -21.93 3.96
CA ASP A 73 7.19 -20.86 3.00
C ASP A 73 7.53 -19.49 3.56
N ARG A 74 7.24 -19.24 4.84
CA ARG A 74 7.64 -17.99 5.52
C ARG A 74 9.16 -17.82 5.52
N ALA A 75 9.90 -18.86 5.89
CA ALA A 75 11.36 -18.82 5.93
C ALA A 75 11.95 -18.56 4.54
N ARG A 76 11.40 -19.20 3.50
CA ARG A 76 11.80 -18.99 2.11
C ARG A 76 11.50 -17.57 1.61
N LEU A 77 10.34 -17.02 1.97
CA LEU A 77 9.96 -15.66 1.59
C LEU A 77 10.90 -14.62 2.23
N LEU A 78 11.24 -14.81 3.51
CA LEU A 78 12.18 -13.95 4.24
C LEU A 78 13.59 -14.02 3.66
N SER A 79 14.09 -15.20 3.28
CA SER A 79 15.41 -15.33 2.67
C SER A 79 15.49 -14.67 1.30
N GLN A 80 14.45 -14.80 0.47
CA GLN A 80 14.38 -14.11 -0.82
C GLN A 80 14.31 -12.58 -0.66
N LEU A 81 13.53 -12.10 0.32
CA LEU A 81 13.45 -10.67 0.65
C LEU A 81 14.81 -10.13 1.11
N ALA A 82 15.51 -10.86 1.98
CA ALA A 82 16.84 -10.50 2.42
C ALA A 82 17.79 -10.35 1.23
N VAL A 83 17.85 -11.34 0.32
CA VAL A 83 18.69 -11.25 -0.89
C VAL A 83 18.36 -10.00 -1.70
N ARG A 84 17.08 -9.71 -1.95
CA ARG A 84 16.65 -8.54 -2.74
C ARG A 84 16.97 -7.20 -2.07
N VAL A 85 16.79 -7.11 -0.76
CA VAL A 85 17.06 -5.88 0.00
C VAL A 85 18.57 -5.64 0.08
N PHE A 86 19.35 -6.69 0.37
CA PHE A 86 20.81 -6.57 0.43
C PHE A 86 21.43 -6.32 -0.94
N SER A 87 20.95 -6.94 -2.03
CA SER A 87 21.43 -6.64 -3.38
C SER A 87 21.17 -5.17 -3.75
N HIS A 88 19.99 -4.65 -3.44
CA HIS A 88 19.64 -3.25 -3.70
C HIS A 88 20.42 -2.26 -2.82
N ALA A 89 20.81 -2.65 -1.59
CA ALA A 89 21.60 -1.82 -0.70
C ALA A 89 23.10 -1.78 -1.05
N VAL A 90 23.62 -2.87 -1.63
CA VAL A 90 25.06 -2.99 -1.97
C VAL A 90 25.35 -2.49 -3.41
N GLY A 91 24.33 -2.23 -4.22
CA GLY A 91 24.50 -1.56 -5.52
C GLY A 91 25.13 -2.43 -6.61
N VAL A 92 24.97 -3.75 -6.52
CA VAL A 92 25.34 -4.73 -7.56
C VAL A 92 24.09 -5.31 -8.21
#